data_AF-A0A814B6E7-F1
#
_entry.id   AF-A0A814B6E7-F1
#
_cell.length_a   1.000
_cell.length_b   1.000
_cell.length_c   1.000
_cell.angle_alpha   90.00
_cell.angle_beta   90.00
_cell.angle_gamma   90.00
#
_symmetry.space_group_name_H-M   'P 1'
#
loop_
_entity.id
_entity.type
_entity.pdbx_description
1 polymer ?
#
loop_
_entity_poly.entity_id
_entity_poly.type
_entity_poly.pdbx_seq_one_letter_code
_entity_poly.pdbx_strand_id
1 'polypeptide(L)'
;MTVRGLEITGDVFCGILAAIHIYIFVLETFLWRSRAAKGFNLSQTVVDYSAGLAANQGFYNLLLAVGLIWSLAEQAPLTKIFFLSAIFTAGLFGFITASVRILFVQVIPSFLALIFVNFGYFPNLNNWSNWRHPLWTLMIIVGAGLITMALAFLIKKKLLNTNQQV
;
A
#
# COMPACT_ATOMS: atom_id res chain seq x y z
N MET A 1 12.88 -24.99 -13.94
CA MET A 1 11.99 -25.32 -12.81
C MET A 1 10.80 -24.38 -12.91
N THR A 2 9.57 -24.89 -12.91
CA THR A 2 8.37 -24.10 -13.18
C THR A 2 8.16 -23.03 -12.12
N VAL A 3 8.10 -21.77 -12.58
CA VAL A 3 7.85 -20.56 -11.79
C VAL A 3 6.46 -20.51 -11.14
N ARG A 4 5.59 -21.46 -11.52
CA ARG A 4 4.20 -21.55 -11.10
C ARG A 4 4.01 -21.55 -9.58
N GLY A 5 4.96 -22.10 -8.82
CA GLY A 5 4.92 -22.02 -7.36
C GLY A 5 5.07 -20.58 -6.84
N LEU A 6 5.94 -19.79 -7.46
CA LEU A 6 6.14 -18.37 -7.11
C LEU A 6 4.97 -17.51 -7.59
N GLU A 7 4.38 -17.80 -8.75
CA GLU A 7 3.15 -17.16 -9.23
C GLU A 7 2.01 -17.33 -8.23
N ILE A 8 1.71 -18.58 -7.84
CA ILE A 8 0.66 -18.88 -6.85
C ILE A 8 0.96 -18.20 -5.52
N THR A 9 2.22 -18.21 -5.08
CA THR A 9 2.61 -17.53 -3.83
C THR A 9 2.31 -16.03 -3.92
N GLY A 10 2.73 -15.38 -5.02
CA GLY A 10 2.45 -13.95 -5.26
C GLY A 10 0.95 -13.64 -5.29
N ASP A 11 0.15 -14.51 -5.92
CA ASP A 11 -1.30 -14.37 -5.98
C ASP A 11 -1.97 -14.52 -4.61
N VAL A 12 -1.49 -15.44 -3.78
CA VAL A 12 -1.94 -15.58 -2.39
C VAL A 12 -1.65 -14.32 -1.59
N PHE A 13 -0.45 -13.74 -1.71
CA PHE A 13 -0.12 -12.48 -1.06
C PHE A 13 -1.01 -11.32 -1.56
N CYS A 14 -1.31 -11.25 -2.86
CA CYS A 14 -2.25 -10.27 -3.40
C CYS A 14 -3.65 -10.44 -2.80
N GLY A 15 -4.14 -11.67 -2.67
CA GLY A 15 -5.43 -11.97 -2.04
C GLY A 15 -5.48 -11.57 -0.57
N ILE A 16 -4.41 -11.87 0.17
CA ILE A 16 -4.26 -11.46 1.58
C ILE A 16 -4.30 -9.93 1.69
N LEU A 17 -3.55 -9.22 0.85
CA LEU A 17 -3.53 -7.75 0.85
C LEU A 17 -4.89 -7.16 0.50
N ALA A 18 -5.59 -7.71 -0.50
CA ALA A 18 -6.96 -7.29 -0.82
C ALA A 18 -7.89 -7.45 0.38
N ALA A 19 -7.83 -8.60 1.08
CA ALA A 19 -8.62 -8.82 2.28
C ALA A 19 -8.27 -7.84 3.42
N ILE A 20 -6.99 -7.56 3.63
CA ILE A 20 -6.52 -6.56 4.60
C ILE A 20 -7.10 -5.18 4.26
N HIS A 21 -7.11 -4.77 2.99
CA HIS A 21 -7.60 -3.45 2.60
C HIS A 21 -9.12 -3.34 2.68
N ILE A 22 -9.87 -4.42 2.44
CA ILE A 22 -11.30 -4.48 2.74
C ILE A 22 -11.52 -4.32 4.25
N TYR A 23 -10.73 -5.00 5.07
CA TYR A 23 -10.83 -4.87 6.52
C TYR A 23 -10.52 -3.44 6.99
N ILE A 24 -9.48 -2.81 6.44
CA ILE A 24 -9.14 -1.40 6.74
C ILE A 24 -10.27 -0.46 6.29
N PHE A 25 -10.82 -0.66 5.10
CA PHE A 25 -12.00 0.09 4.63
C PHE A 25 -13.14 0.01 5.65
N VAL A 26 -13.47 -1.20 6.14
CA VAL A 26 -14.52 -1.35 7.16
C VAL A 26 -14.17 -0.62 8.45
N LEU A 27 -12.91 -0.69 8.90
CA LEU A 27 -12.45 0.02 10.09
C LEU A 27 -12.54 1.54 9.95
N GLU A 28 -12.10 2.09 8.82
CA GLU A 28 -11.98 3.54 8.59
C GLU A 28 -13.31 4.20 8.21
N THR A 29 -14.19 3.48 7.51
CA THR A 29 -15.47 4.01 7.04
C THR A 29 -16.61 3.76 8.03
N PHE A 30 -16.71 2.55 8.61
CA PHE A 30 -17.85 2.19 9.45
C PHE A 30 -17.52 2.16 10.94
N LEU A 31 -16.32 1.68 11.32
CA LEU A 31 -15.98 1.44 12.72
C LEU A 31 -15.09 2.51 13.36
N TRP A 32 -14.75 3.57 12.64
CA TRP A 32 -13.76 4.59 13.07
C TRP A 32 -14.08 5.14 14.46
N ARG A 33 -15.31 5.61 14.66
CA ARG A 33 -15.75 6.21 15.95
C ARG A 33 -15.64 5.26 17.15
N SER A 34 -15.69 3.95 16.90
CA SER A 34 -15.67 2.93 17.96
C SER A 34 -14.28 2.31 18.20
N ARG A 35 -13.38 2.37 17.21
CA ARG A 35 -12.09 1.66 17.24
C ARG A 35 -10.87 2.57 17.19
N ALA A 36 -10.98 3.75 16.58
CA ALA A 36 -9.82 4.61 16.33
C ALA A 36 -9.17 5.15 17.60
N ALA A 37 -9.96 5.50 18.63
CA ALA A 37 -9.43 5.99 19.90
C ALA A 37 -8.41 5.02 20.51
N LYS A 38 -8.74 3.72 20.56
CA LYS A 38 -7.85 2.67 21.07
C LYS A 38 -6.75 2.30 20.06
N GLY A 39 -7.05 2.34 18.77
CA GLY A 39 -6.12 1.94 17.71
C GLY A 39 -4.97 2.92 17.50
N PHE A 40 -5.23 4.23 17.68
CA PHE A 40 -4.30 5.31 17.39
C PHE A 40 -3.99 6.21 18.60
N ASN A 41 -4.48 5.85 19.80
CA ASN A 41 -4.32 6.63 21.02
C ASN A 41 -4.81 8.08 20.87
N LEU A 42 -6.04 8.24 20.35
CA LEU A 42 -6.67 9.53 20.06
C LEU A 42 -7.77 9.83 21.08
N SER A 43 -7.99 11.11 21.38
CA SER A 43 -9.16 11.54 22.14
C SER A 43 -10.44 11.38 21.31
N GLN A 44 -11.59 11.22 21.97
CA GLN A 44 -12.87 11.05 21.28
C GLN A 44 -13.20 12.25 20.39
N THR A 45 -12.87 13.46 20.83
CA THR A 45 -13.03 14.69 20.05
C THR A 45 -12.28 14.61 18.72
N VAL A 46 -11.01 14.17 18.71
CA VAL A 46 -10.23 14.03 17.46
C VAL A 46 -10.83 12.95 16.57
N VAL A 47 -11.24 11.82 17.15
CA VAL A 47 -11.91 10.74 16.41
C VAL A 47 -13.17 11.26 15.71
N ASP A 48 -13.96 12.08 16.41
CA ASP A 48 -15.23 12.55 15.89
C ASP A 48 -15.09 13.57 14.77
N TYR A 49 -14.12 14.48 14.87
CA TYR A 49 -13.78 15.45 13.82
C TYR A 49 -13.11 14.80 12.61
N SER A 50 -12.30 13.77 12.81
CA SER A 50 -11.56 13.10 11.71
C SER A 50 -12.39 12.05 10.97
N ALA A 51 -13.58 11.67 11.45
CA ALA A 51 -14.36 10.56 10.91
C ALA A 51 -14.68 10.68 9.40
N GLY A 52 -15.00 11.89 8.92
CA GLY A 52 -15.26 12.09 7.48
C GLY A 52 -14.00 11.88 6.63
N LEU A 53 -12.85 12.35 7.11
CA LEU A 53 -11.57 12.15 6.44
C LEU A 53 -11.15 10.68 6.46
N ALA A 54 -11.33 10.01 7.59
CA ALA A 54 -11.08 8.57 7.72
C ALA A 54 -11.97 7.76 6.76
N ALA A 55 -13.26 8.09 6.66
CA ALA A 55 -14.15 7.41 5.72
C ALA A 55 -13.69 7.55 4.26
N ASN A 56 -13.16 8.72 3.87
CA ASN A 56 -12.58 8.92 2.55
C ASN A 56 -11.30 8.09 2.34
N GLN A 57 -10.44 7.99 3.37
CA GLN A 57 -9.27 7.08 3.35
C GLN A 57 -9.69 5.62 3.17
N GLY A 58 -10.76 5.19 3.86
CA GLY A 58 -11.32 3.86 3.69
C GLY A 58 -11.74 3.57 2.24
N PHE A 59 -12.37 4.52 1.54
CA PHE A 59 -12.76 4.32 0.14
C PHE A 59 -11.57 4.14 -0.80
N TYR A 60 -10.46 4.85 -0.58
CA TYR A 60 -9.22 4.58 -1.33
C TYR A 60 -8.70 3.16 -1.06
N ASN A 61 -8.75 2.70 0.20
CA ASN A 61 -8.41 1.33 0.55
C ASN A 61 -9.30 0.30 -0.16
N LEU A 62 -10.61 0.58 -0.29
CA LEU A 62 -11.53 -0.26 -1.06
C LEU A 62 -11.13 -0.33 -2.56
N LEU A 63 -10.76 0.80 -3.17
CA LEU A 63 -10.29 0.82 -4.56
C LEU A 63 -9.01 -0.02 -4.76
N LEU A 64 -8.07 0.03 -3.82
CA LEU A 64 -6.87 -0.81 -3.84
C LEU A 64 -7.24 -2.30 -3.79
N ALA A 65 -8.17 -2.68 -2.92
CA ALA A 65 -8.64 -4.06 -2.81
C ALA A 65 -9.34 -4.54 -4.09
N VAL A 66 -10.27 -3.75 -4.63
CA VAL A 66 -10.97 -4.06 -5.88
C VAL A 66 -9.97 -4.21 -7.04
N GLY A 67 -8.98 -3.33 -7.12
CA GLY A 67 -7.91 -3.40 -8.11
C GLY A 67 -7.08 -4.68 -8.04
N LEU A 68 -6.71 -5.11 -6.83
CA LEU A 68 -6.01 -6.38 -6.62
C LEU A 68 -6.89 -7.58 -6.98
N ILE A 69 -8.16 -7.62 -6.55
CA ILE A 69 -9.09 -8.71 -6.88
C ILE A 69 -9.28 -8.80 -8.40
N TRP A 70 -9.48 -7.66 -9.06
CA TRP A 70 -9.60 -7.60 -10.52
C TRP A 70 -8.34 -8.15 -11.21
N SER A 71 -7.16 -7.73 -10.74
CA SER A 71 -5.90 -8.20 -11.30
C SER A 71 -5.65 -9.70 -11.12
N LEU A 72 -6.21 -10.31 -10.06
CA LEU A 72 -6.18 -11.75 -9.82
C LEU A 72 -7.13 -12.48 -10.77
N ALA A 73 -8.35 -11.98 -10.95
CA ALA A 73 -9.32 -12.57 -11.87
C ALA A 73 -8.80 -12.59 -13.32
N GLU A 74 -8.22 -11.48 -13.77
CA GLU A 74 -7.64 -11.33 -15.12
C GLU A 74 -6.25 -11.94 -15.27
N GLN A 75 -5.66 -12.46 -14.18
CA GLN A 75 -4.27 -12.92 -14.16
C GLN A 75 -3.28 -11.91 -14.76
N ALA A 76 -3.45 -10.63 -14.39
CA ALA A 76 -2.73 -9.50 -14.96
C ALA A 76 -1.56 -9.06 -14.06
N PRO A 77 -0.32 -9.56 -14.27
CA PRO A 77 0.80 -9.31 -13.36
C PRO A 77 1.23 -7.84 -13.27
N LEU A 78 1.14 -7.08 -14.37
CA LEU A 78 1.45 -5.65 -14.35
C LEU A 78 0.45 -4.85 -13.50
N THR A 79 -0.84 -5.23 -13.54
CA THR A 79 -1.87 -4.62 -12.69
C THR A 79 -1.65 -4.97 -11.22
N LYS A 80 -1.31 -6.23 -10.91
CA LYS A 80 -0.90 -6.65 -9.54
C LYS A 80 0.23 -5.77 -9.04
N ILE A 81 1.30 -5.65 -9.84
CA ILE A 81 2.47 -4.83 -9.55
C ILE A 81 2.10 -3.37 -9.26
N PHE A 82 1.24 -2.76 -10.06
CA PHE A 82 0.80 -1.37 -9.87
C PHE A 82 0.15 -1.16 -8.50
N PHE A 83 -0.87 -1.97 -8.17
CA PHE A 83 -1.56 -1.85 -6.89
C PHE A 83 -0.67 -2.21 -5.69
N LEU A 84 0.15 -3.25 -5.80
CA LEU A 84 1.11 -3.61 -4.76
C LEU A 84 2.15 -2.50 -4.52
N SER A 85 2.59 -1.81 -5.59
CA SER A 85 3.49 -0.66 -5.47
C SER A 85 2.82 0.51 -4.78
N ALA A 86 1.56 0.80 -5.11
CA ALA A 86 0.78 1.84 -4.43
C ALA A 86 0.59 1.54 -2.93
N ILE A 87 0.28 0.29 -2.57
CA ILE A 87 0.18 -0.16 -1.18
C ILE A 87 1.52 -0.01 -0.47
N PHE A 88 2.61 -0.43 -1.10
CA PHE A 88 3.95 -0.34 -0.51
C PHE A 88 4.34 1.12 -0.21
N THR A 89 4.16 2.03 -1.18
CA THR A 89 4.57 3.44 -1.03
C THR A 89 3.66 4.21 -0.07
N ALA A 90 2.34 4.03 -0.16
CA ALA A 90 1.40 4.61 0.80
C ALA A 90 1.63 4.04 2.21
N GLY A 91 1.90 2.74 2.31
CA GLY A 91 2.25 2.06 3.55
C GLY A 91 3.52 2.63 4.19
N LEU A 92 4.56 2.94 3.41
CA LEU A 92 5.77 3.60 3.92
C LEU A 92 5.44 4.98 4.51
N PHE A 93 4.62 5.76 3.81
CA PHE A 93 4.18 7.06 4.32
C PHE A 93 3.37 6.91 5.64
N GLY A 94 2.40 6.00 5.67
CA GLY A 94 1.60 5.70 6.85
C GLY A 94 2.43 5.16 8.01
N PHE A 95 3.43 4.33 7.74
CA PHE A 95 4.38 3.84 8.73
C PHE A 95 5.12 4.99 9.43
N ILE A 96 5.62 5.95 8.66
CA ILE A 96 6.39 7.09 9.17
C ILE A 96 5.49 8.10 9.90
N THR A 97 4.23 8.25 9.47
CA THR A 97 3.37 9.36 9.90
C THR A 97 2.25 8.99 10.86
N ALA A 98 1.78 7.74 10.85
CA ALA A 98 0.59 7.32 11.58
C ALA A 98 0.85 6.18 12.56
N SER A 99 1.47 5.07 12.14
CA SER A 99 1.68 3.92 13.05
C SER A 99 2.73 2.92 12.55
N VAL A 100 3.58 2.47 13.47
CA VAL A 100 4.54 1.36 13.25
C VAL A 100 3.85 0.08 12.75
N ARG A 101 2.57 -0.14 13.11
CA ARG A 101 1.80 -1.33 12.71
C ARG A 101 1.64 -1.42 11.19
N ILE A 102 1.63 -0.27 10.49
CA ILE A 102 1.48 -0.22 9.03
C ILE A 102 2.66 -0.89 8.32
N LEU A 103 3.86 -0.85 8.90
CA LEU A 103 5.02 -1.58 8.39
C LEU A 103 4.73 -3.08 8.25
N PHE A 104 4.13 -3.68 9.27
CA PHE A 104 3.90 -5.12 9.35
C PHE A 104 2.66 -5.58 8.58
N VAL A 105 1.61 -4.74 8.49
CA VAL A 105 0.35 -5.13 7.84
C VAL A 105 0.26 -4.72 6.37
N GLN A 106 1.06 -3.73 5.93
CA GLN A 106 1.04 -3.25 4.54
C GLN A 106 2.41 -3.38 3.88
N VAL A 107 3.43 -2.70 4.41
CA VAL A 107 4.74 -2.54 3.72
C VAL A 107 5.45 -3.86 3.50
N ILE A 108 5.65 -4.66 4.56
CA ILE A 108 6.35 -5.94 4.46
C ILE A 108 5.56 -6.91 3.55
N PRO A 109 4.25 -7.13 3.74
CA PRO A 109 3.48 -8.02 2.87
C PRO A 109 3.46 -7.57 1.41
N SER A 110 3.29 -6.27 1.13
CA SER A 110 3.29 -5.77 -0.26
C SER A 110 4.65 -5.89 -0.92
N PHE A 111 5.74 -5.68 -0.17
CA PHE A 111 7.09 -5.88 -0.69
C PHE A 111 7.36 -7.35 -1.03
N LEU A 112 6.98 -8.28 -0.15
CA LEU A 112 7.08 -9.71 -0.42
C LEU A 112 6.22 -10.11 -1.64
N ALA A 113 4.99 -9.63 -1.72
CA ALA A 113 4.11 -9.84 -2.86
C ALA A 113 4.77 -9.38 -4.18
N LEU A 114 5.38 -8.20 -4.18
CA LEU A 114 6.11 -7.66 -5.34
C LEU A 114 7.24 -8.59 -5.77
N ILE A 115 8.04 -9.10 -4.84
CA ILE A 115 9.11 -10.06 -5.14
C ILE A 115 8.51 -11.31 -5.81
N PHE A 116 7.50 -11.93 -5.20
CA PHE A 116 6.91 -13.17 -5.73
C PHE A 116 6.23 -12.99 -7.08
N VAL A 117 5.47 -11.90 -7.28
CA VAL A 117 4.83 -11.62 -8.58
C VAL A 117 5.89 -11.37 -9.66
N ASN A 118 6.94 -10.62 -9.37
CA ASN A 118 7.99 -10.33 -10.35
C ASN A 118 8.77 -11.59 -10.74
N PHE A 119 9.25 -12.37 -9.77
CA PHE A 119 10.00 -13.59 -10.06
C PHE A 119 9.12 -14.73 -10.57
N GLY A 120 7.84 -14.76 -10.22
CA GLY A 120 6.85 -15.72 -10.71
C GLY A 120 6.48 -15.48 -12.17
N TYR A 121 5.97 -14.30 -12.49
CA TYR A 121 5.46 -14.00 -13.83
C TYR A 121 6.56 -13.60 -14.83
N PHE A 122 7.76 -13.21 -14.36
CA PHE A 122 8.86 -12.76 -15.20
C PHE A 122 10.21 -13.41 -14.80
N PRO A 123 10.36 -14.74 -14.96
CA PRO A 123 11.56 -15.48 -14.51
C PRO A 123 12.86 -15.13 -15.25
N ASN A 124 12.79 -14.64 -16.49
CA ASN A 124 13.97 -14.47 -17.34
C ASN A 124 14.54 -13.05 -17.21
N LEU A 125 15.62 -12.90 -16.44
CA LEU A 125 16.28 -11.63 -16.17
C LEU A 125 17.08 -11.05 -17.36
N ASN A 126 17.36 -11.84 -18.41
CA ASN A 126 18.28 -11.45 -19.47
C ASN A 126 17.61 -10.71 -20.65
N ASN A 127 16.31 -10.46 -20.61
CA ASN A 127 15.58 -9.83 -21.71
C ASN A 127 15.36 -8.33 -21.47
N TRP A 128 16.46 -7.59 -21.37
CA TRP A 128 16.54 -6.17 -20.97
C TRP A 128 15.76 -5.19 -21.85
N SER A 129 15.41 -5.58 -23.08
CA SER A 129 14.68 -4.74 -24.04
C SER A 129 13.16 -4.82 -23.93
N ASN A 130 12.61 -5.72 -23.11
CA ASN A 130 11.18 -5.78 -22.86
C ASN A 130 10.81 -4.74 -21.78
N TRP A 131 10.07 -3.68 -22.16
CA TRP A 131 9.45 -2.72 -21.24
C TRP A 131 8.52 -3.34 -20.18
N ARG A 132 8.27 -4.65 -20.28
CA ARG A 132 7.50 -5.49 -19.34
C ARG A 132 8.37 -6.13 -18.25
N HIS A 133 9.66 -5.80 -18.16
CA HIS A 133 10.61 -6.45 -17.26
C HIS A 133 10.67 -5.84 -15.85
N PRO A 134 10.81 -6.64 -14.76
CA PRO A 134 10.83 -6.26 -13.34
C PRO A 134 11.73 -5.09 -12.93
N LEU A 135 12.80 -4.78 -13.67
CA LEU A 135 13.70 -3.67 -13.30
C LEU A 135 13.04 -2.29 -13.48
N TRP A 136 12.14 -2.13 -14.45
CA TRP A 136 11.33 -0.92 -14.57
C TRP A 136 10.33 -0.81 -13.41
N THR A 137 9.78 -1.93 -12.97
CA THR A 137 8.92 -2.00 -11.78
C THR A 137 9.68 -1.59 -10.51
N LEU A 138 10.92 -2.04 -10.34
CA LEU A 138 11.80 -1.59 -9.26
C LEU A 138 12.12 -0.09 -9.35
N MET A 139 12.34 0.45 -10.54
CA MET A 139 12.52 1.89 -10.76
C MET A 139 11.24 2.69 -10.50
N ILE A 140 10.06 2.14 -10.77
CA ILE A 140 8.76 2.75 -10.41
C ILE A 140 8.55 2.70 -8.90
N ILE A 141 8.84 1.57 -8.24
CA ILE A 141 8.71 1.40 -6.79
C ILE A 141 9.68 2.31 -6.03
N VAL A 142 10.94 2.34 -6.44
CA VAL A 142 12.00 3.16 -5.83
C VAL A 142 11.83 4.62 -6.22
N GLY A 143 11.53 4.92 -7.48
CA GLY A 143 11.31 6.28 -7.97
C GLY A 143 10.07 6.94 -7.37
N ALA A 144 8.90 6.27 -7.42
CA ALA A 144 7.68 6.80 -6.81
C ALA A 144 7.80 6.81 -5.28
N GLY A 145 8.35 5.77 -4.65
CA GLY A 145 8.52 5.69 -3.20
C GLY A 145 9.46 6.75 -2.63
N LEU A 146 10.61 7.01 -3.27
CA LEU A 146 11.56 8.04 -2.83
C LEU A 146 11.01 9.46 -3.07
N ILE A 147 10.34 9.71 -4.20
CA ILE A 147 9.68 10.99 -4.46
C ILE A 147 8.56 11.23 -3.44
N THR A 148 7.72 10.22 -3.18
CA THR A 148 6.66 10.30 -2.16
C THR A 148 7.25 10.50 -0.76
N MET A 149 8.33 9.82 -0.38
CA MET A 149 9.03 10.05 0.90
C MET A 149 9.63 11.46 1.01
N ALA A 150 10.28 11.95 -0.04
CA ALA A 150 10.85 13.29 -0.06
C ALA A 150 9.75 14.35 0.07
N LEU A 151 8.66 14.23 -0.71
CA LEU A 151 7.51 15.11 -0.62
C LEU A 151 6.84 15.06 0.75
N ALA A 152 6.64 13.87 1.30
CA ALA A 152 6.11 13.64 2.64
C ALA A 152 6.93 14.37 3.72
N PHE A 153 8.25 14.20 3.69
CA PHE A 153 9.16 14.85 4.62
C PHE A 153 9.10 16.38 4.49
N LEU A 154 9.09 16.90 3.25
CA LEU A 154 8.98 18.33 2.98
C LEU A 154 7.65 18.92 3.44
N ILE A 155 6.54 18.23 3.19
CA ILE A 155 5.19 18.63 3.65
C ILE A 155 5.15 18.67 5.18
N LYS A 156 5.60 17.60 5.84
CA LYS A 156 5.66 17.54 7.32
C LYS A 156 6.49 18.68 7.89
N LYS A 157 7.68 18.93 7.33
CA LYS A 157 8.57 20.03 7.74
C LYS A 157 7.88 21.39 7.58
N LYS A 158 7.19 21.62 6.45
CA LYS A 158 6.47 22.87 6.20
C LYS A 158 5.32 23.08 7.20
N LEU A 159 4.48 22.06 7.42
CA LEU A 159 3.34 22.14 8.34
C LEU A 159 3.78 22.40 9.80
N LEU A 160 4.85 21.73 10.25
CA LEU A 160 5.38 21.94 11.60
C LEU A 160 5.97 23.34 11.79
N ASN A 161 6.64 23.89 10.77
CA ASN A 161 7.20 25.24 10.84
C ASN A 161 6.12 26.33 10.81
N THR A 162 5.03 26.14 10.05
CA THR A 162 3.91 27.12 10.01
C THR A 162 3.18 27.20 11.34
N ASN A 163 3.05 26.10 12.08
CA ASN A 163 2.41 26.08 13.40
C ASN A 163 3.26 26.69 14.54
N GLN A 164 4.56 26.97 14.31
CA GLN A 164 5.42 27.66 15.28
C GLN A 164 5.48 29.18 15.06
N GLN A 165 4.85 29.70 14.00
CA GLN A 165 4.84 31.13 13.66
C GLN A 165 3.49 31.82 13.94
N VAL A 166 2.59 31.13 14.64
CA VAL A 166 1.30 31.64 15.15
C VAL A 166 1.32 31.47 16.67
#